data_AF-A0A2R6RTF9-F1
#
_entry.id   AF-A0A2R6RTF9-F1
#
_cell.length_a   1.000
_cell.length_b   1.000
_cell.length_c   1.000
_cell.angle_alpha   90.00
_cell.angle_beta   90.00
_cell.angle_gamma   90.00
#
_symmetry.space_group_name_H-M   'P 1'
#
loop_
_entity.id
_entity.type
_entity.pdbx_description
1 polymer ?
#
loop_
_entity_poly.entity_id
_entity_poly.type
_entity_poly.pdbx_seq_one_letter_code
_entity_poly.pdbx_strand_id
1 'polypeptide(L)'
;MAAANAPISMREALTLPSIGINPQFITFTHVMVESDKYICVLETSPQNSVVIIDINMPMQPLRRPITADSALMNPNSKILALKAQLPGTTHDHLQIFNIEMKAKMKSHQMPEQVAFWKWITPKMLGLVTQTSVYHWSIEDSEPVKMFDRTANLANNQIINYRCDPMEKGLILIGIAPGSPETPQLVKGNMQLFSVDQQRSQHLEAHAAAFASFKVSGNENPSVLISFATKTVSAGQVA
;
A
#
# COMPACT_ATOMS: atom_id res chain seq x y z
N MET A 1 26.86 32.96 18.62
CA MET A 1 25.48 32.70 18.15
C MET A 1 25.28 31.20 18.17
N ALA A 2 24.29 30.69 18.89
CA ALA A 2 24.01 29.24 18.93
C ALA A 2 23.56 28.80 17.52
N ALA A 3 24.13 27.72 17.00
CA ALA A 3 23.68 27.13 15.75
C ALA A 3 22.19 26.76 15.91
N ALA A 4 21.34 27.27 15.03
CA ALA A 4 19.92 26.93 15.04
C ALA A 4 19.77 25.41 14.82
N ASN A 5 19.09 24.73 15.74
CA ASN A 5 18.78 23.31 15.59
C ASN A 5 17.99 23.11 14.29
N ALA A 6 18.34 22.08 13.52
CA ALA A 6 17.62 21.74 12.30
C ALA A 6 16.13 21.47 12.60
N PRO A 7 15.20 21.83 11.69
CA PRO A 7 13.76 21.65 11.91
C PRO A 7 13.31 20.18 11.85
N ILE A 8 14.24 19.24 11.64
CA ILE A 8 13.97 17.81 11.52
C ILE A 8 14.87 17.00 12.47
N SER A 9 14.32 15.91 12.99
CA SER A 9 15.06 14.88 13.71
C SER A 9 15.15 13.63 12.83
N MET A 10 16.35 13.13 12.59
CA MET A 10 16.58 11.89 11.86
C MET A 10 17.03 10.81 12.83
N ARG A 11 16.39 9.64 12.75
CA ARG A 11 16.74 8.46 13.54
C ARG A 11 16.70 7.21 12.67
N GLU A 12 17.78 6.45 12.65
CA GLU A 12 17.75 5.09 12.13
C GLU A 12 17.02 4.20 13.14
N ALA A 13 15.89 3.61 12.73
CA ALA A 13 15.09 2.77 13.62
C ALA A 13 15.60 1.32 13.66
N LEU A 14 16.00 0.77 12.52
CA LEU A 14 16.40 -0.63 12.36
C LEU A 14 17.15 -0.84 11.04
N THR A 15 18.22 -1.62 11.08
CA THR A 15 18.89 -2.16 9.89
C THR A 15 18.44 -3.61 9.68
N LEU A 16 17.62 -3.92 8.66
CA LEU A 16 17.06 -5.28 8.49
C LEU A 16 18.13 -6.41 8.46
N PRO A 17 19.32 -6.23 7.84
CA PRO A 17 20.38 -7.23 7.91
C PRO A 17 20.87 -7.56 9.33
N SER A 18 20.79 -6.63 10.29
CA SER A 18 21.28 -6.87 11.66
C SER A 18 20.41 -7.87 12.43
N ILE A 19 19.17 -8.10 11.98
CA ILE A 19 18.25 -9.10 12.53
C ILE A 19 18.12 -10.34 11.63
N GLY A 20 19.10 -10.54 10.74
CA GLY A 20 19.23 -11.74 9.91
C GLY A 20 18.33 -11.75 8.67
N ILE A 21 17.79 -10.60 8.22
CA ILE A 21 17.15 -10.52 6.91
C ILE A 21 18.22 -10.48 5.83
N ASN A 22 18.14 -11.39 4.87
CA ASN A 22 19.07 -11.41 3.75
C ASN A 22 18.84 -10.17 2.84
N PRO A 23 19.90 -9.40 2.51
CA PRO A 23 19.79 -8.22 1.64
C PRO A 23 19.07 -8.46 0.30
N GLN A 24 19.13 -9.68 -0.25
CA GLN A 24 18.45 -10.02 -1.51
C GLN A 24 16.92 -9.85 -1.42
N PHE A 25 16.34 -9.95 -0.22
CA PHE A 25 14.91 -9.80 0.02
C PHE A 25 14.52 -8.38 0.43
N ILE A 26 15.46 -7.42 0.43
CA ILE A 26 15.16 -6.02 0.75
C ILE A 26 14.78 -5.30 -0.55
N THR A 27 13.59 -5.62 -1.06
CA THR A 27 13.06 -5.08 -2.32
C THR A 27 11.58 -4.73 -2.16
N PHE A 28 11.02 -3.94 -3.08
CA PHE A 28 9.60 -3.54 -3.05
C PHE A 28 8.63 -4.73 -3.06
N THR A 29 9.00 -5.84 -3.70
CA THR A 29 8.15 -7.03 -3.81
C THR A 29 8.23 -7.92 -2.57
N HIS A 30 9.32 -7.85 -1.80
CA HIS A 30 9.55 -8.72 -0.64
C HIS A 30 9.34 -8.03 0.70
N VAL A 31 9.50 -6.70 0.80
CA VAL A 31 9.32 -5.94 2.05
C VAL A 31 8.08 -5.08 1.98
N MET A 32 7.15 -5.31 2.91
CA MET A 32 5.90 -4.56 3.04
C MET A 32 5.83 -3.84 4.38
N VAL A 33 5.45 -2.56 4.34
CA VAL A 33 5.32 -1.68 5.51
C VAL A 33 3.98 -0.95 5.42
N GLU A 34 3.02 -1.43 6.21
CA GLU A 34 1.65 -0.91 6.21
C GLU A 34 1.39 0.11 7.32
N SER A 35 2.25 0.12 8.35
CA SER A 35 2.25 1.05 9.48
C SER A 35 3.66 1.14 10.08
N ASP A 36 3.82 1.96 11.11
CA ASP A 36 5.02 2.02 11.94
C ASP A 36 5.16 0.86 12.94
N LYS A 37 4.18 -0.06 13.01
CA LYS A 37 4.16 -1.16 13.99
C LYS A 37 4.86 -2.41 13.51
N TYR A 38 4.70 -2.75 12.23
CA TYR A 38 5.16 -4.01 11.68
C TYR A 38 5.85 -3.84 10.33
N ILE A 39 6.92 -4.59 10.13
CA ILE A 39 7.52 -4.85 8.82
C ILE A 39 7.30 -6.32 8.49
N CYS A 40 6.83 -6.61 7.29
CA CYS A 40 6.66 -7.96 6.78
C CYS A 40 7.68 -8.21 5.67
N VAL A 41 8.46 -9.29 5.76
CA VAL A 41 9.44 -9.69 4.75
C VAL A 41 9.12 -11.09 4.24
N LEU A 42 9.04 -11.25 2.91
CA LEU A 42 8.94 -12.55 2.26
C LEU A 42 10.34 -13.06 1.92
N GLU A 43 10.73 -14.19 2.51
CA GLU A 43 11.94 -14.91 2.15
C GLU A 43 11.57 -16.11 1.28
N THR A 44 12.26 -16.33 0.16
CA THR A 44 12.01 -17.45 -0.77
C THR A 44 13.16 -18.45 -0.83
N SER A 45 14.18 -18.28 0.01
CA SER A 45 15.36 -19.16 0.11
C SER A 45 15.96 -19.08 1.52
N PRO A 46 16.40 -20.20 2.12
CA PRO A 46 16.40 -21.56 1.59
C PRO A 46 15.01 -22.23 1.55
N GLN A 47 14.03 -21.64 2.25
CA GLN A 47 12.63 -22.06 2.24
C GLN A 47 11.73 -20.83 2.24
N ASN A 48 10.51 -20.97 1.75
CA ASN A 48 9.53 -19.90 1.80
C ASN A 48 9.14 -19.58 3.24
N SER A 49 9.26 -18.32 3.63
CA SER A 49 8.81 -17.87 4.93
C SER A 49 8.35 -16.42 4.91
N VAL A 50 7.39 -16.12 5.79
CA VAL A 50 6.98 -14.76 6.11
C VAL A 50 7.63 -14.39 7.44
N VAL A 51 8.47 -13.36 7.43
CA VAL A 51 9.11 -12.80 8.61
C VAL A 51 8.37 -11.54 9.04
N ILE A 52 7.83 -11.56 10.26
CA ILE A 52 7.09 -10.45 10.85
C ILE A 52 7.95 -9.81 11.92
N ILE A 53 8.27 -8.54 11.74
CA ILE A 53 9.10 -7.75 12.66
C ILE A 53 8.16 -6.77 13.37
N ASP A 54 7.99 -6.93 14.67
CA ASP A 54 7.34 -5.93 15.53
C ASP A 54 8.37 -4.85 15.88
N ILE A 55 8.08 -3.60 15.54
CA ILE A 55 9.02 -2.48 15.73
C ILE A 55 9.23 -2.15 17.22
N ASN A 56 8.35 -2.61 18.11
CA ASN A 56 8.58 -2.52 19.56
C ASN A 56 9.52 -3.62 20.08
N MET A 57 9.68 -4.72 19.33
CA MET A 57 10.55 -5.86 19.67
C MET A 57 11.34 -6.34 18.45
N PRO A 58 12.11 -5.47 17.78
CA PRO A 58 12.67 -5.75 16.45
C PRO A 58 13.73 -6.86 16.47
N MET A 59 14.33 -7.12 17.62
CA MET A 59 15.33 -8.17 17.82
C MET A 59 14.74 -9.58 17.93
N GLN A 60 13.41 -9.72 17.94
CA GLN A 60 12.72 -11.01 18.03
C GLN A 60 11.73 -11.20 16.86
N PRO A 61 12.22 -11.23 15.60
CA PRO A 61 11.34 -11.40 14.44
C PRO A 61 10.65 -12.76 14.47
N LEU A 62 9.35 -12.78 14.18
CA LEU A 62 8.55 -13.99 14.07
C LEU A 62 8.65 -14.54 12.65
N ARG A 63 9.38 -15.63 12.47
CA ARG A 63 9.47 -16.35 11.17
C ARG A 63 8.42 -17.46 11.11
N ARG A 64 7.58 -17.46 10.07
CA ARG A 64 6.55 -18.48 9.83
C ARG A 64 6.77 -19.16 8.47
N PRO A 65 6.78 -20.49 8.38
CA PRO A 65 6.88 -21.20 7.11
C PRO A 65 5.57 -21.06 6.35
N ILE A 66 5.46 -20.02 5.54
CA ILE A 66 4.27 -19.65 4.77
C ILE A 66 4.72 -19.41 3.34
N THR A 67 4.05 -20.07 2.40
CA THR A 67 4.20 -19.81 0.96
C THR A 67 3.08 -18.87 0.53
N ALA A 68 3.45 -17.67 0.09
CA ALA A 68 2.54 -16.66 -0.41
C ALA A 68 3.30 -15.74 -1.39
N ASP A 69 2.57 -15.14 -2.33
CA ASP A 69 3.12 -14.16 -3.29
C ASP A 69 3.20 -12.76 -2.66
N SER A 70 2.33 -12.48 -1.69
CA SER A 70 2.32 -11.22 -0.96
C SER A 70 1.76 -11.41 0.45
N ALA A 71 2.26 -10.63 1.41
CA ALA A 71 1.83 -10.66 2.81
C ALA A 71 1.80 -9.24 3.38
N LEU A 72 0.67 -8.87 4.00
CA LEU A 72 0.44 -7.54 4.59
C LEU A 72 0.01 -7.68 6.04
N MET A 73 0.81 -7.11 6.96
CA MET A 73 0.40 -6.98 8.35
C MET A 73 -0.62 -5.85 8.50
N ASN A 74 -1.65 -6.09 9.31
CA ASN A 74 -2.64 -5.08 9.64
C ASN A 74 -1.97 -3.89 10.36
N PRO A 75 -2.41 -2.64 10.10
CA PRO A 75 -1.78 -1.46 10.67
C PRO A 75 -1.77 -1.41 12.21
N ASN A 76 -2.73 -2.05 12.87
CA ASN A 76 -2.94 -1.91 14.31
C ASN A 76 -2.93 -3.22 15.09
N SER A 77 -3.23 -4.35 14.45
CA SER A 77 -3.48 -5.64 15.11
C SER A 77 -2.62 -6.77 14.53
N LYS A 78 -2.55 -7.91 15.24
CA LYS A 78 -1.82 -9.12 14.81
C LYS A 78 -2.61 -9.93 13.77
N ILE A 79 -3.15 -9.24 12.77
CA ILE A 79 -3.87 -9.81 11.64
C ILE A 79 -2.95 -9.78 10.42
N LEU A 80 -2.80 -10.92 9.77
CA LEU A 80 -1.99 -11.09 8.56
C LEU A 80 -2.90 -11.37 7.37
N ALA A 81 -2.81 -10.54 6.35
CA ALA A 81 -3.40 -10.83 5.05
C ALA A 81 -2.36 -11.49 4.15
N LEU A 82 -2.72 -12.61 3.52
CA LEU A 82 -1.90 -13.37 2.59
C LEU A 82 -2.58 -13.43 1.22
N LYS A 83 -1.79 -13.31 0.18
CA LYS A 83 -2.20 -13.54 -1.20
C LYS A 83 -1.33 -14.64 -1.78
N ALA A 84 -1.97 -15.68 -2.30
CA ALA A 84 -1.29 -16.78 -2.98
C ALA A 84 -2.07 -17.18 -4.22
N GLN A 85 -1.37 -17.48 -5.31
CA GLN A 85 -1.95 -18.07 -6.49
C GLN A 85 -2.28 -19.55 -6.23
N LEU A 86 -3.52 -19.97 -6.54
CA LEU A 86 -3.88 -21.38 -6.44
C LEU A 86 -3.24 -22.18 -7.59
N PRO A 87 -2.61 -23.34 -7.33
CA PRO A 87 -2.07 -24.20 -8.37
C PRO A 87 -3.11 -24.52 -9.45
N GLY A 88 -2.75 -24.32 -10.71
CA GLY A 88 -3.65 -24.58 -11.85
C GLY A 88 -4.66 -23.47 -12.15
N THR A 89 -4.61 -22.33 -11.44
CA THR A 89 -5.45 -21.16 -11.75
C THR A 89 -4.60 -19.90 -11.93
N THR A 90 -5.13 -18.91 -12.62
CA THR A 90 -4.56 -17.55 -12.70
C THR A 90 -5.13 -16.63 -11.62
N HIS A 91 -6.00 -17.15 -10.75
CA HIS A 91 -6.75 -16.38 -9.78
C HIS A 91 -5.99 -16.33 -8.45
N ASP A 92 -5.99 -15.15 -7.84
CA ASP A 92 -5.42 -14.95 -6.52
C ASP A 92 -6.40 -15.43 -5.44
N HIS A 93 -5.89 -16.22 -4.50
CA HIS A 93 -6.61 -16.58 -3.28
C HIS A 93 -6.11 -15.73 -2.12
N LEU A 94 -7.02 -14.94 -1.55
CA LEU A 94 -6.75 -14.05 -0.44
C LEU A 94 -7.17 -14.74 0.86
N GLN A 95 -6.34 -14.63 1.89
CA GLN A 95 -6.61 -15.19 3.21
C GLN A 95 -6.26 -14.18 4.30
N ILE A 96 -7.09 -14.10 5.33
CA ILE A 96 -6.88 -13.25 6.50
C ILE A 96 -6.75 -14.18 7.71
N PHE A 97 -5.63 -14.08 8.41
CA PHE A 97 -5.31 -14.87 9.59
C PHE A 97 -5.16 -13.99 10.82
N ASN A 98 -5.69 -14.47 11.94
CA ASN A 98 -5.32 -13.96 13.24
C ASN A 98 -4.11 -14.75 13.74
N ILE A 99 -2.95 -14.08 13.85
CA ILE A 99 -1.69 -14.73 14.22
C ILE A 99 -1.72 -15.22 15.67
N GLU A 100 -2.37 -14.46 16.56
CA GLU A 100 -2.44 -14.76 17.98
C GLU A 100 -3.34 -15.97 18.25
N MET A 101 -4.52 -15.98 17.64
CA MET A 101 -5.45 -17.10 17.71
C MET A 101 -5.01 -18.30 16.85
N LYS A 102 -4.00 -18.14 16.01
CA LYS A 102 -3.55 -19.14 15.01
C LYS A 102 -4.70 -19.67 14.15
N ALA A 103 -5.63 -18.78 13.80
CA ALA A 103 -6.87 -19.14 13.13
C ALA A 103 -7.05 -18.35 11.85
N LYS A 104 -7.53 -19.02 10.79
CA LYS A 104 -8.00 -18.34 9.58
C LYS A 104 -9.29 -17.62 9.92
N MET A 105 -9.32 -16.29 9.76
CA MET A 105 -10.51 -15.48 9.93
C MET A 105 -11.39 -15.55 8.68
N LYS A 106 -10.77 -15.39 7.50
CA LYS A 106 -11.50 -15.33 6.23
C LYS A 106 -10.65 -15.75 5.05
N SER A 107 -11.29 -16.13 3.96
CA SER A 107 -10.67 -16.30 2.66
C SER A 107 -11.62 -15.94 1.53
N HIS A 108 -11.09 -15.48 0.40
CA HIS A 108 -11.84 -15.19 -0.81
C HIS A 108 -10.99 -15.48 -2.04
N GLN A 109 -11.58 -16.12 -3.05
CA GLN A 109 -10.92 -16.32 -4.35
C GLN A 109 -11.35 -15.20 -5.28
N MET A 110 -10.40 -14.37 -5.70
CA MET A 110 -10.69 -13.24 -6.58
C MET A 110 -11.05 -13.73 -7.99
N PRO A 111 -11.96 -13.05 -8.69
CA PRO A 111 -12.31 -13.37 -10.07
C PRO A 111 -11.19 -12.99 -11.06
N GLU A 112 -10.30 -12.09 -10.67
CA GLU A 112 -9.15 -11.62 -11.45
C GLU A 112 -7.90 -11.57 -10.56
N GLN A 113 -6.72 -11.51 -11.17
CA GLN A 113 -5.48 -11.29 -10.44
C GLN A 113 -5.48 -9.91 -9.77
N VAL A 114 -5.04 -9.87 -8.52
CA VAL A 114 -4.84 -8.65 -7.75
C VAL A 114 -3.43 -8.14 -8.02
N ALA A 115 -3.35 -7.07 -8.82
CA ALA A 115 -2.10 -6.44 -9.23
C ALA A 115 -1.49 -5.60 -8.10
N PHE A 116 -2.31 -5.03 -7.22
CA PHE A 116 -1.87 -4.29 -6.03
C PHE A 116 -2.93 -4.39 -4.94
N TRP A 117 -2.49 -4.35 -3.70
CA TRP A 117 -3.38 -4.34 -2.54
C TRP A 117 -2.72 -3.68 -1.35
N LYS A 118 -3.55 -3.12 -0.47
CA LYS A 118 -3.10 -2.35 0.68
C LYS A 118 -4.15 -2.32 1.79
N TRP A 119 -3.74 -2.26 3.05
CA TRP A 119 -4.66 -1.81 4.11
C TRP A 119 -4.93 -0.31 3.95
N ILE A 120 -6.18 0.03 3.63
CA ILE A 120 -6.61 1.43 3.54
C ILE A 120 -7.14 1.95 4.87
N THR A 121 -7.69 1.04 5.69
CA THR A 121 -7.98 1.27 7.10
C THR A 121 -7.62 0.01 7.90
N PRO A 122 -7.58 0.06 9.25
CA PRO A 122 -7.34 -1.13 10.06
C PRO A 122 -8.38 -2.25 9.88
N LYS A 123 -9.49 -1.98 9.19
CA LYS A 123 -10.57 -2.95 8.95
C LYS A 123 -10.78 -3.29 7.48
N MET A 124 -10.09 -2.61 6.57
CA MET A 124 -10.42 -2.67 5.14
C MET A 124 -9.16 -2.76 4.28
N LEU A 125 -9.17 -3.73 3.37
CA LEU A 125 -8.19 -3.88 2.30
C LEU A 125 -8.73 -3.22 1.02
N GLY A 126 -7.91 -2.40 0.39
CA GLY A 126 -8.10 -2.01 -1.01
C GLY A 126 -7.43 -3.04 -1.91
N LEU A 127 -8.19 -3.60 -2.86
CA LEU A 127 -7.74 -4.61 -3.81
C LEU A 127 -7.84 -4.01 -5.21
N VAL A 128 -6.75 -4.00 -5.97
CA VAL A 128 -6.68 -3.42 -7.31
C VAL A 128 -6.40 -4.54 -8.30
N THR A 129 -7.38 -4.84 -9.16
CA THR A 129 -7.21 -5.77 -10.28
C THR A 129 -6.73 -5.03 -11.52
N GLN A 130 -6.66 -5.70 -12.67
CA GLN A 130 -6.34 -5.05 -13.93
C GLN A 130 -7.40 -4.00 -14.34
N THR A 131 -8.67 -4.24 -13.99
CA THR A 131 -9.82 -3.48 -14.49
C THR A 131 -10.56 -2.69 -13.41
N SER A 132 -10.47 -3.08 -12.14
CA SER A 132 -11.34 -2.56 -11.09
C SER A 132 -10.63 -2.42 -9.74
N VAL A 133 -11.20 -1.60 -8.87
CA VAL A 133 -10.80 -1.48 -7.47
C VAL A 133 -11.93 -1.96 -6.58
N TYR A 134 -11.59 -2.79 -5.59
CA TYR A 134 -12.51 -3.37 -4.63
C TYR A 134 -12.09 -3.02 -3.21
N HIS A 135 -13.05 -2.97 -2.30
CA HIS A 135 -12.83 -2.90 -0.86
C HIS A 135 -13.25 -4.22 -0.22
N TRP A 136 -12.39 -4.75 0.64
CA TRP A 136 -12.67 -5.99 1.36
C TRP A 136 -12.50 -5.79 2.87
N SER A 137 -13.62 -5.86 3.59
CA SER A 137 -13.63 -5.75 5.05
C SER A 137 -13.15 -7.04 5.70
N ILE A 138 -12.49 -6.91 6.85
CA ILE A 138 -12.16 -8.05 7.72
C ILE A 138 -13.40 -8.60 8.44
N GLU A 139 -14.49 -7.84 8.44
CA GLU A 139 -15.79 -8.26 8.96
C GLU A 139 -16.47 -9.21 7.94
N ASP A 140 -17.73 -9.60 8.18
CA ASP A 140 -18.37 -10.63 7.38
C ASP A 140 -18.95 -10.10 6.04
N SER A 141 -18.09 -9.59 5.16
CA SER A 141 -18.43 -9.20 3.77
C SER A 141 -17.50 -9.77 2.69
N GLU A 142 -18.03 -10.06 1.51
CA GLU A 142 -17.20 -10.29 0.32
C GLU A 142 -16.55 -8.97 -0.16
N PRO A 143 -15.53 -9.03 -1.03
CA PRO A 143 -15.00 -7.82 -1.68
C PRO A 143 -16.08 -7.11 -2.50
N VAL A 144 -16.24 -5.80 -2.25
CA VAL A 144 -17.21 -4.95 -2.93
C VAL A 144 -16.50 -4.08 -3.95
N LYS A 145 -16.96 -4.07 -5.20
CA LYS A 145 -16.41 -3.21 -6.25
C LYS A 145 -16.72 -1.75 -5.94
N MET A 146 -15.70 -0.90 -6.01
CA MET A 146 -15.82 0.54 -5.77
C MET A 146 -15.91 1.33 -7.07
N PHE A 147 -14.98 1.07 -8.00
CA PHE A 147 -14.95 1.73 -9.30
C PHE A 147 -14.08 0.96 -10.31
N ASP A 148 -14.28 1.27 -11.59
CA ASP A 148 -13.44 0.78 -12.68
C ASP A 148 -12.18 1.64 -12.85
N ARG A 149 -11.04 0.98 -13.08
CA ARG A 149 -9.80 1.64 -13.46
C ARG A 149 -10.00 2.37 -14.78
N THR A 150 -9.54 3.60 -14.78
CA THR A 150 -9.66 4.47 -15.93
C THR A 150 -8.54 4.24 -16.95
N ALA A 151 -8.78 4.64 -18.20
CA ALA A 151 -7.88 4.34 -19.31
C ALA A 151 -6.47 4.94 -19.13
N ASN A 152 -6.31 6.05 -18.41
CA ASN A 152 -4.99 6.62 -18.12
C ASN A 152 -4.15 5.74 -17.17
N LEU A 153 -4.77 4.81 -16.45
CA LEU A 153 -4.10 3.82 -15.60
C LEU A 153 -3.99 2.45 -16.26
N ALA A 154 -4.40 2.28 -17.52
CA ALA A 154 -4.23 1.04 -18.24
C ALA A 154 -2.73 0.71 -18.37
N ASN A 155 -2.35 -0.54 -18.05
CA ASN A 155 -0.97 -1.04 -18.08
C ASN A 155 0.04 -0.29 -17.19
N ASN A 156 -0.43 0.57 -16.27
CA ASN A 156 0.43 1.17 -15.25
C ASN A 156 0.76 0.15 -14.16
N GLN A 157 2.00 0.20 -13.65
CA GLN A 157 2.35 -0.42 -12.38
C GLN A 157 1.70 0.39 -11.26
N ILE A 158 0.79 -0.23 -10.51
CA ILE A 158 0.15 0.43 -9.37
C ILE A 158 1.14 0.50 -8.21
N ILE A 159 1.31 1.70 -7.65
CA ILE A 159 2.28 1.96 -6.58
C ILE A 159 1.62 2.41 -5.28
N ASN A 160 0.37 2.90 -5.34
CA ASN A 160 -0.35 3.28 -4.14
C ASN A 160 -1.86 3.31 -4.35
N TYR A 161 -2.58 3.09 -3.25
CA TYR A 161 -4.02 3.26 -3.17
C TYR A 161 -4.37 3.78 -1.77
N ARG A 162 -5.21 4.81 -1.68
CA ARG A 162 -5.57 5.48 -0.41
C ARG A 162 -7.03 5.91 -0.42
N CYS A 163 -7.63 5.95 0.77
CA CYS A 163 -8.89 6.62 1.00
C CYS A 163 -8.70 7.82 1.95
N ASP A 164 -9.62 8.76 1.91
CA ASP A 164 -9.72 9.79 2.94
C ASP A 164 -10.29 9.22 4.26
N PRO A 165 -10.27 9.97 5.36
CA PRO A 165 -10.76 9.49 6.66
C PRO A 165 -12.24 9.09 6.68
N MET A 166 -13.05 9.61 5.75
CA MET A 166 -14.48 9.28 5.64
C MET A 166 -14.76 8.17 4.62
N GLU A 167 -13.73 7.63 3.97
CA GLU A 167 -13.82 6.62 2.91
C GLU A 167 -14.69 7.07 1.71
N LYS A 168 -14.78 8.38 1.47
CA LYS A 168 -15.55 9.01 0.38
C LYS A 168 -14.70 9.46 -0.80
N GLY A 169 -13.43 9.79 -0.57
CA GLY A 169 -12.44 10.11 -1.58
C GLY A 169 -11.45 8.95 -1.73
N LEU A 170 -11.35 8.38 -2.92
CA LEU A 170 -10.44 7.27 -3.21
C LEU A 170 -9.40 7.71 -4.25
N ILE A 171 -8.13 7.42 -3.99
CA ILE A 171 -7.02 7.77 -4.88
C ILE A 171 -6.27 6.50 -5.26
N LEU A 172 -6.20 6.22 -6.56
CA LEU A 172 -5.35 5.19 -7.14
C LEU A 172 -4.18 5.85 -7.90
N ILE A 173 -2.95 5.40 -7.63
CA ILE A 173 -1.74 5.95 -8.25
C ILE A 173 -1.00 4.82 -8.95
N GLY A 174 -0.66 5.04 -10.21
CA GLY A 174 0.16 4.12 -10.99
C GLY A 174 1.19 4.85 -11.82
N ILE A 175 2.29 4.17 -12.09
CA ILE A 175 3.39 4.69 -12.90
C ILE A 175 3.56 3.91 -14.20
N ALA A 176 4.09 4.57 -15.21
CA ALA A 176 4.47 3.98 -16.49
C ALA A 176 5.86 4.50 -16.92
N PRO A 177 6.56 3.79 -17.82
CA PRO A 177 7.78 4.31 -18.45
C PRO A 177 7.57 5.70 -19.06
N GLY A 178 8.64 6.48 -19.12
CA GLY A 178 8.63 7.80 -19.75
C GLY A 178 8.31 7.76 -21.23
N SER A 179 8.00 8.93 -21.81
CA SER A 179 7.89 9.04 -23.26
C SER A 179 9.23 8.72 -23.92
N PRO A 180 9.26 8.37 -25.22
CA PRO A 180 10.50 8.20 -25.96
C PRO A 180 11.43 9.44 -25.90
N GLU A 181 10.87 10.63 -25.70
CA GLU A 181 11.59 11.89 -25.57
C GLU A 181 12.21 12.09 -24.18
N THR A 182 11.64 11.46 -23.15
CA THR A 182 12.12 11.54 -21.76
C THR A 182 12.09 10.16 -21.07
N PRO A 183 12.80 9.15 -21.60
CA PRO A 183 12.69 7.77 -21.12
C PRO A 183 13.11 7.61 -19.64
N GLN A 184 13.95 8.52 -19.14
CA GLN A 184 14.39 8.60 -17.75
C GLN A 184 13.32 9.12 -16.77
N LEU A 185 12.27 9.78 -17.28
CA LEU A 185 11.21 10.32 -16.44
C LEU A 185 10.02 9.36 -16.41
N VAL A 186 9.81 8.74 -15.26
CA VAL A 186 8.62 7.92 -15.02
C VAL A 186 7.36 8.79 -15.12
N LYS A 187 6.35 8.36 -15.87
CA LYS A 187 5.04 9.03 -15.93
C LYS A 187 4.20 8.61 -14.72
N GLY A 188 3.63 9.58 -13.99
CA GLY A 188 2.75 9.34 -12.86
C GLY A 188 1.29 9.62 -13.23
N ASN A 189 0.42 8.63 -13.15
CA ASN A 189 -1.01 8.78 -13.38
C ASN A 189 -1.78 8.54 -12.09
N MET A 190 -2.83 9.32 -11.88
CA MET A 190 -3.73 9.22 -10.74
C MET A 190 -5.18 9.19 -11.19
N GLN A 191 -5.99 8.42 -10.48
CA GLN A 191 -7.44 8.45 -10.56
C GLN A 191 -7.99 8.82 -9.19
N LEU A 192 -8.63 9.98 -9.11
CA LEU A 192 -9.43 10.40 -7.96
C LEU A 192 -10.88 9.96 -8.20
N PHE A 193 -11.47 9.24 -7.27
CA PHE A 193 -12.87 8.82 -7.33
C PHE A 193 -13.64 9.33 -6.12
N SER A 194 -14.82 9.89 -6.37
CA SER A 194 -15.79 10.27 -5.34
C SER A 194 -16.84 9.17 -5.20
N VAL A 195 -16.94 8.59 -4.00
CA VAL A 195 -17.93 7.56 -3.68
C VAL A 195 -19.35 8.13 -3.75
N ASP A 196 -19.59 9.32 -3.21
CA ASP A 196 -20.95 9.88 -3.18
C ASP A 196 -21.43 10.29 -4.58
N GLN A 197 -20.52 10.82 -5.40
CA GLN A 197 -20.87 11.26 -6.76
C GLN A 197 -20.76 10.14 -7.80
N GLN A 198 -20.16 8.99 -7.44
CA GLN A 198 -19.87 7.88 -8.36
C GLN A 198 -19.14 8.37 -9.62
N ARG A 199 -18.15 9.25 -9.45
CA ARG A 199 -17.41 9.89 -10.55
C ARG A 199 -15.90 9.81 -10.34
N SER A 200 -15.19 9.62 -11.44
CA SER A 200 -13.73 9.67 -11.49
C SER A 200 -13.21 10.91 -12.20
N GLN A 201 -12.07 11.39 -11.73
CA GLN A 201 -11.24 12.40 -12.37
C GLN A 201 -9.83 11.85 -12.56
N HIS A 202 -9.31 11.99 -13.78
CA HIS A 202 -7.92 11.67 -14.09
C HIS A 202 -7.03 12.87 -13.78
N LEU A 203 -5.89 12.59 -13.17
CA LEU A 203 -4.88 13.59 -12.84
C LEU A 203 -3.49 13.01 -13.13
N GLU A 204 -2.53 13.89 -13.39
CA GLU A 204 -1.12 13.52 -13.43
C GLU A 204 -0.53 13.72 -12.03
N ALA A 205 -0.01 12.66 -11.42
CA ALA A 205 0.62 12.70 -10.10
C ALA A 205 1.47 11.46 -9.85
N HIS A 206 2.59 11.64 -9.15
CA HIS A 206 3.48 10.56 -8.71
C HIS A 206 3.22 10.16 -7.26
N ALA A 207 2.70 11.09 -6.46
CA ALA A 207 2.34 10.87 -5.06
C ALA A 207 1.15 11.74 -4.69
N ALA A 208 0.32 11.25 -3.77
CA ALA A 208 -0.79 12.01 -3.22
C ALA A 208 -1.12 11.59 -1.78
N ALA A 209 -1.75 12.49 -1.04
CA ALA A 209 -2.23 12.27 0.32
C ALA A 209 -3.53 13.06 0.57
N PHE A 210 -4.35 12.51 1.46
CA PHE A 210 -5.46 13.22 2.07
C PHE A 210 -5.02 13.84 3.40
N ALA A 211 -5.57 15.01 3.73
CA ALA A 211 -5.39 15.65 5.03
C ALA A 211 -6.70 16.26 5.52
N SER A 212 -6.94 16.24 6.83
CA SER A 212 -8.03 17.00 7.44
C SER A 212 -7.47 18.31 7.97
N PHE A 213 -8.05 19.44 7.56
CA PHE A 213 -7.60 20.76 7.96
C PHE A 213 -8.78 21.66 8.31
N LYS A 214 -8.79 22.20 9.53
CA LYS A 214 -9.81 23.15 9.97
C LYS A 214 -9.36 24.57 9.64
N VAL A 215 -9.96 25.14 8.61
CA VAL A 215 -9.76 26.55 8.24
C VAL A 215 -10.34 27.45 9.33
N SER A 216 -9.63 28.52 9.68
CA SER A 216 -10.11 29.50 10.66
C SER A 216 -11.47 30.06 10.23
N GLY A 217 -12.44 30.08 11.15
CA GLY A 217 -13.82 30.51 10.89
C GLY A 217 -14.77 29.40 10.42
N ASN A 218 -14.28 28.24 9.98
CA ASN A 218 -15.15 27.11 9.66
C ASN A 218 -15.56 26.34 10.91
N GLU A 219 -16.81 25.86 10.94
CA GLU A 219 -17.30 24.99 12.01
C GLU A 219 -16.64 23.59 11.93
N ASN A 220 -16.64 22.99 10.74
CA ASN A 220 -16.14 21.64 10.47
C ASN A 220 -14.80 21.66 9.72
N PRO A 221 -13.91 20.67 9.97
CA PRO A 221 -12.70 20.49 9.17
C PRO A 221 -13.00 20.19 7.69
N SER A 222 -12.14 20.66 6.80
CA SER A 222 -12.15 20.33 5.37
C SER A 222 -11.25 19.14 5.10
N VAL A 223 -11.65 18.28 4.16
CA VAL A 223 -10.76 17.26 3.59
C VAL A 223 -10.01 17.88 2.41
N LEU A 224 -8.69 17.92 2.52
CA LEU A 224 -7.78 18.41 1.48
C LEU A 224 -7.13 17.23 0.76
N ILE A 225 -6.84 17.44 -0.52
CA ILE A 225 -6.06 16.53 -1.36
C ILE A 225 -4.79 17.27 -1.76
N SER A 226 -3.64 16.70 -1.43
CA SER A 226 -2.34 17.17 -1.91
C SER A 226 -1.74 16.11 -2.81
N PHE A 227 -1.19 16.52 -3.94
CA PHE A 227 -0.49 15.64 -4.87
C PHE A 227 0.71 16.36 -5.48
N ALA A 228 1.72 15.58 -5.86
CA ALA A 228 2.96 16.08 -6.41
C ALA A 228 3.28 15.39 -7.74
N THR A 229 3.82 16.16 -8.68
CA THR A 229 4.32 15.70 -9.97
C THR A 229 5.82 15.96 -10.06
N LYS A 230 6.56 15.04 -10.67
CA LYS A 230 7.95 15.26 -11.04
C LYS A 230 8.02 15.75 -12.49
N THR A 231 8.45 16.99 -12.69
CA THR A 231 8.71 17.58 -14.00
C THR A 231 10.23 17.65 -14.27
N VAL A 232 10.63 17.85 -15.53
CA VAL A 232 12.04 17.93 -15.96
C VAL A 232 12.84 18.96 -15.13
N SER A 233 12.20 20.03 -14.65
CA SER A 233 12.82 21.13 -13.89
C SER A 233 12.83 20.93 -12.37
N ALA A 234 12.24 19.87 -11.85
CA ALA A 234 12.12 19.63 -10.41
C ALA A 234 13.42 19.01 -9.85
N GLY A 235 14.44 19.85 -9.62
CA GLY A 235 15.72 19.42 -9.05
C GLY A 235 16.82 20.48 -8.96
N GLN A 236 16.66 21.66 -9.56
CA GLN A 236 17.56 22.78 -9.25
C GLN A 236 17.08 23.45 -7.96
N VAL A 237 17.65 23.02 -6.84
CA VAL A 237 17.75 23.89 -5.67
C VAL A 237 18.65 25.06 -6.11
N ALA A 238 18.06 26.24 -6.26
CA ALA A 238 18.81 27.48 -6.40
C ALA A 238 19.46 27.85 -5.07
#